data_AF-A0A2D5ZWS2-F1
#
_entry.id   AF-A0A2D5ZWS2-F1
#
_cell.length_a   1.000
_cell.length_b   1.000
_cell.length_c   1.000
_cell.angle_alpha   90.00
_cell.angle_beta   90.00
_cell.angle_gamma   90.00
#
_symmetry.space_group_name_H-M   'P 1'
#
loop_
_entity.id
_entity.type
_entity.pdbx_description
1 polymer ?
#
loop_
_entity_poly.entity_id
_entity_poly.type
_entity_poly.pdbx_seq_one_letter_code
_entity_poly.pdbx_strand_id
1 'polypeptide(L)' 'MESAVLAMSSVLFFCLACHQLAKSILQPIDSMRAFEFSKRALRVERSYKIFAWGLLTLFLFWVMVLSFVETFSAL' A
#
# COMPACT_ATOMS: atom_id res chain seq x y z
N MET A 1 20.20 -7.48 17.38
CA MET A 1 19.54 -8.42 16.43
C MET A 1 18.08 -8.02 16.21
N GLU A 2 17.33 -7.70 17.25
CA GLU A 2 15.91 -7.32 17.15
C GLU A 2 15.64 -6.10 16.25
N SER A 3 16.49 -5.06 16.31
CA SER A 3 16.39 -3.87 15.45
C SER A 3 16.56 -4.17 13.95
N ALA A 4 17.45 -5.08 13.58
CA ALA A 4 17.66 -5.50 12.19
C ALA A 4 16.46 -6.29 11.65
N VAL A 5 15.84 -7.14 12.49
CA VAL A 5 14.62 -7.88 12.12
C VAL A 5 13.45 -6.93 11.90
N LEU A 6 13.28 -5.94 12.77
CA LEU A 6 12.25 -4.90 12.63
C LEU A 6 12.46 -4.09 11.33
N ALA A 7 13.69 -3.67 11.05
CA ALA A 7 14.04 -2.95 9.82
C ALA A 7 13.77 -3.78 8.55
N MET A 8 14.12 -5.08 8.55
CA MET A 8 13.79 -5.95 7.41
C MET A 8 12.28 -6.13 7.24
N SER A 9 11.56 -6.33 8.35
CA SER A 9 10.11 -6.51 8.31
C SER A 9 9.38 -5.26 7.79
N SER A 10 9.81 -4.05 8.17
CA SER A 10 9.21 -2.80 7.69
C SER A 10 9.43 -2.59 6.19
N VAL A 11 10.62 -2.91 5.67
CA VAL A 11 10.90 -2.89 4.23
C VAL A 11 10.02 -3.90 3.48
N LEU A 12 9.89 -5.14 4.00
CA LEU A 12 9.03 -6.15 3.40
C LEU A 12 7.56 -5.70 3.36
N PHE A 13 7.04 -5.16 4.47
CA PHE A 13 5.68 -4.62 4.51
C PHE A 13 5.47 -3.46 3.55
N PHE A 14 6.46 -2.57 3.42
CA PHE A 14 6.41 -1.47 2.45
C PHE A 14 6.38 -1.99 1.00
N CYS A 15 7.25 -2.94 0.65
CA CYS A 15 7.26 -3.56 -0.68
C CYS A 15 5.93 -4.27 -0.99
N LEU A 16 5.37 -4.99 -0.01
CA LEU A 16 4.07 -5.64 -0.17
C LEU A 16 2.93 -4.63 -0.35
N ALA A 17 2.92 -3.53 0.40
CA ALA A 17 1.94 -2.47 0.25
C ALA A 17 2.02 -1.82 -1.15
N CYS A 18 3.23 -1.51 -1.62
CA CYS A 18 3.47 -1.01 -2.97
C CYS A 18 3.00 -2.00 -4.04
N HIS A 19 3.27 -3.30 -3.86
CA HIS A 19 2.81 -4.33 -4.79
C HIS A 19 1.28 -4.43 -4.83
N GLN A 20 0.60 -4.42 -3.68
CA GLN A 20 -0.86 -4.45 -3.60
C GLN A 20 -1.50 -3.18 -4.19
N LEU A 21 -0.88 -2.02 -3.99
CA LEU A 21 -1.30 -0.76 -4.62
C LEU A 21 -1.19 -0.84 -6.14
N ALA A 22 -0.02 -1.24 -6.66
CA ALA A 22 0.21 -1.40 -8.09
C ALA A 22 -0.77 -2.42 -8.69
N LYS A 23 -0.98 -3.55 -8.01
CA LYS A 23 -1.97 -4.55 -8.40
C LYS A 23 -3.38 -3.96 -8.44
N SER A 24 -3.79 -3.21 -7.42
CA SER A 24 -5.14 -2.59 -7.37
C SER A 24 -5.36 -1.54 -8.47
N ILE A 25 -4.29 -0.84 -8.86
CA ILE A 25 -4.31 0.14 -9.96
C ILE A 25 -4.35 -0.55 -11.32
N LEU A 26 -3.53 -1.57 -11.54
CA LEU A 26 -3.37 -2.22 -12.85
C LEU A 26 -4.44 -3.29 -13.13
N GLN A 27 -5.00 -3.92 -12.09
CA GLN A 27 -5.93 -5.02 -12.28
C GLN A 27 -7.25 -4.51 -12.90
N PRO A 28 -7.68 -5.08 -14.04
CA PRO A 28 -8.93 -4.69 -14.68
C PRO A 28 -10.14 -5.08 -13.83
N ILE A 29 -11.27 -4.39 -14.04
CA ILE A 29 -12.53 -4.74 -13.39
C ILE A 29 -13.01 -6.07 -13.97
N ASP A 30 -13.12 -7.09 -13.12
CA ASP A 30 -13.53 -8.43 -13.52
C ASP A 30 -14.93 -8.40 -14.15
N SER A 31 -15.01 -8.75 -15.43
CA SER A 31 -16.27 -8.76 -16.19
C SER A 31 -17.25 -9.82 -15.68
N MET A 32 -16.73 -10.91 -15.08
CA MET A 32 -17.52 -11.96 -14.42
C MET A 32 -18.37 -11.42 -13.27
N ARG A 33 -17.85 -10.44 -12.49
CA ARG A 33 -18.59 -9.82 -11.37
C ARG A 33 -19.63 -8.79 -11.81
N ALA A 34 -19.60 -8.37 -13.07
CA ALA A 34 -20.56 -7.40 -13.60
C ALA A 34 -21.98 -7.97 -13.74
N PHE A 35 -22.13 -9.31 -13.67
CA PHE A 35 -23.43 -9.98 -13.64
C PHE A 35 -24.11 -9.91 -12.26
N GLU A 36 -23.34 -9.88 -11.17
CA GLU A 36 -23.87 -9.85 -9.79
C GLU A 36 -24.02 -8.43 -9.24
N PHE A 37 -23.12 -7.51 -9.62
CA PHE A 37 -23.09 -6.15 -9.08
C PHE A 37 -23.16 -5.08 -10.18
N SER A 38 -23.81 -3.96 -9.86
CA SER A 38 -23.84 -2.81 -10.77
C SER A 38 -22.40 -2.30 -11.03
N LYS A 39 -22.11 -1.94 -12.29
CA LYS A 39 -20.79 -1.41 -12.70
C LYS A 39 -20.34 -0.19 -11.88
N ARG A 40 -21.27 0.54 -11.27
CA ARG A 40 -20.99 1.67 -10.36
C ARG A 40 -20.42 1.19 -9.02
N ALA A 41 -21.02 0.16 -8.42
CA ALA A 41 -20.54 -0.42 -7.16
C ALA A 41 -19.11 -0.98 -7.32
N LEU A 42 -18.82 -1.69 -8.41
CA LEU A 42 -17.48 -2.22 -8.69
C LEU A 42 -16.42 -1.12 -8.89
N ARG A 43 -16.79 0.04 -9.45
CA ARG A 43 -15.87 1.20 -9.52
C ARG A 43 -15.60 1.80 -8.15
N VAL A 44 -16.63 1.95 -7.32
CA VAL A 44 -16.48 2.48 -5.95
C VAL A 44 -15.60 1.56 -5.11
N GLU A 45 -15.80 0.25 -5.19
CA GLU A 45 -14.95 -0.75 -4.52
C GLU A 45 -13.48 -0.61 -4.95
N ARG A 46 -13.22 -0.51 -6.25
CA ARG A 46 -11.86 -0.32 -6.78
C ARG A 46 -11.23 0.99 -6.31
N SER A 47 -11.96 2.10 -6.40
CA SER A 47 -11.47 3.39 -5.93
C SER A 47 -11.16 3.37 -4.44
N TYR A 48 -12.01 2.73 -3.62
CA TYR A 48 -11.78 2.59 -2.19
C TYR A 48 -10.54 1.73 -1.89
N LYS A 49 -10.36 0.61 -2.60
CA LYS A 49 -9.16 -0.24 -2.47
C LYS A 49 -7.89 0.53 -2.83
N ILE A 50 -7.89 1.25 -3.96
CA ILE A 50 -6.75 2.08 -4.37
C ILE A 50 -6.46 3.15 -3.32
N PHE A 51 -7.50 3.82 -2.81
CA PHE A 51 -7.35 4.85 -1.78
C PHE A 51 -6.77 4.28 -0.48
N ALA A 52 -7.30 3.15 0.01
CA ALA A 52 -6.83 2.51 1.22
C ALA A 52 -5.37 2.05 1.12
N TRP A 53 -5.01 1.35 0.03
CA TRP A 53 -3.62 0.94 -0.21
C TRP A 53 -2.69 2.13 -0.44
N GLY A 54 -3.17 3.18 -1.08
CA GLY A 54 -2.43 4.43 -1.28
C GLY A 54 -2.11 5.11 0.05
N LEU A 55 -3.09 5.21 0.93
CA LEU A 55 -2.94 5.83 2.26
C LEU A 55 -1.98 5.02 3.15
N LEU A 56 -2.09 3.69 3.13
CA LEU A 56 -1.16 2.81 3.84
C LEU A 56 0.28 2.94 3.32
N THR A 57 0.45 2.98 2.00
CA THR A 57 1.78 3.13 1.37
C THR A 57 2.39 4.48 1.72
N LEU A 58 1.58 5.55 1.68
CA LEU A 58 2.02 6.90 2.03
C LEU A 58 2.41 7.01 3.50
N PHE A 59 1.64 6.39 4.40
CA PHE A 59 1.98 6.32 5.83
C PHE A 59 3.31 5.60 6.06
N LEU A 60 3.51 4.42 5.45
CA LEU A 60 4.76 3.67 5.58
C LEU A 60 5.95 4.44 4.99
N PHE A 61 5.76 5.13 3.87
CA PHE A 61 6.78 6.00 3.28
C PHE A 61 7.14 7.14 4.22
N TRP A 62 6.15 7.80 4.82
CA TRP A 62 6.36 8.88 5.78
C TRP A 62 7.15 8.42 7.00
N VAL A 63 6.79 7.27 7.58
CA VAL A 63 7.53 6.66 8.70
C VAL A 63 8.98 6.39 8.31
N MET A 64 9.22 5.85 7.12
CA MET A 64 10.57 5.59 6.62
C MET A 64 11.40 6.87 6.48
N VAL A 65 10.80 7.97 5.98
CA VAL A 65 11.45 9.27 5.89
C VAL A 65 11.80 9.80 7.28
N LEU A 66 10.88 9.71 8.26
CA LEU A 66 11.15 10.12 9.63
C LEU A 66 12.30 9.33 10.26
N SER A 67 12.33 8.00 10.08
CA SER A 67 13.44 7.17 10.58
C SER A 67 14.77 7.55 9.92
N PHE A 68 14.75 7.92 8.65
CA PHE A 68 15.95 8.40 7.95
C PHE A 68 16.41 9.75 8.54
N VAL A 69 15.50 10.72 8.67
CA VAL A 69 15.81 12.02 9.28
C VAL A 69 16.39 11.83 10.68
N GLU A 70 15.74 11.05 11.54
CA GLU A 70 16.20 10.78 12.91
C GLU A 70 17.63 10.21 12.93
N THR A 71 17.92 9.24 12.05
CA THR A 71 19.24 8.61 11.97
C THR A 71 20.32 9.59 11.52
N PHE A 72 20.01 10.49 10.57
CA PHE A 72 20.97 11.43 10.01
C PHE A 72 21.06 12.76 10.76
N SER A 73 20.02 13.17 11.50
CA SER A 73 20.04 14.37 12.34
C SER A 73 20.64 14.12 13.73
N ALA A 74 20.69 12.87 14.17
CA ALA A 74 21.36 12.46 15.40
C ALA A 74 22.89 12.31 15.24
N LEU A 75 23.41 12.46 14.01
CA LEU A 75 24.82 12.47 13.65
C LEU A 75 25.35 13.90 13.56
#